data_AF-A0AA50I0A6-F1
#
_entry.id   AF-A0AA50I0A6-F1
#
_cell.length_a   1.000
_cell.length_b   1.000
_cell.length_c   1.000
_cell.angle_alpha   90.00
_cell.angle_beta   90.00
_cell.angle_gamma   90.00
#
_symmetry.space_group_name_H-M   'P 1'
#
loop_
_entity.id
_entity.type
_entity.pdbx_description
1 polymer ?
#
loop_
_entity_poly.entity_id
_entity_poly.type
_entity_poly.pdbx_seq_one_letter_code
_entity_poly.pdbx_strand_id
1 'polypeptide(L)'
;MNWVEYRGNSKRTYKNCLAFVVPHRQQMDKARTSARTYAAIASLLDQKSKYKFSGEDLSELKEKLNNAKNTLKAAVDRLYESIILPIPDREGENPITLKTIDLQSQLNTSHLLQDRVLDALRNDVFTTLTVNKLVRLSGLSSNRHHTQISALLQAFFQYPDYPKLLDEQPIKQAILEAINQGLFGYIPQLTFTADHQPIVDYPEQISVQTAIPSDELDSFGYLLEKDYVTELLAAHQAQKIVDLPIDPPAVNNPWSNDNPISIAVNDHPKPFTVEKPGNSTVEKSVLVDIVEGRQPAKRYELSAKLKSEQLFELVTILQNLPEKSSLVDIKVTVTAYAKDQFDLNWLKGAIEEPLDEADIHSTTKIT
;
A
#
# COMPACT_ATOMS: atom_id res chain seq x y z
N MET A 1 11.48 -0.03 27.80
CA MET A 1 10.44 0.03 26.75
C MET A 1 10.44 1.30 25.89
N ASN A 2 10.90 2.47 26.35
CA ASN A 2 10.69 3.74 25.61
C ASN A 2 11.13 3.74 24.14
N TRP A 3 12.16 2.98 23.77
CA TRP A 3 12.65 2.87 22.39
C TRP A 3 11.73 2.09 21.44
N VAL A 4 10.89 1.20 21.99
CA VAL A 4 9.81 0.52 21.26
C VAL A 4 8.62 1.46 21.09
N GLU A 5 8.28 2.21 22.14
CA GLU A 5 7.10 3.07 22.19
C GLU A 5 7.27 4.40 21.44
N TYR A 6 8.49 4.94 21.39
CA TYR A 6 8.77 6.28 20.86
C TYR A 6 9.83 6.27 19.76
N ARG A 7 9.73 7.25 18.86
CA ARG A 7 10.75 7.65 17.89
C ARG A 7 11.04 9.14 18.13
N GLY A 8 12.17 9.45 18.76
CA GLY A 8 12.44 10.80 19.28
C GLY A 8 11.31 11.25 20.22
N ASN A 9 10.68 12.38 19.90
CA ASN A 9 9.59 12.96 20.69
C ASN A 9 8.18 12.47 20.30
N SER A 10 8.05 11.59 19.31
CA SER A 10 6.75 11.11 18.79
C SER A 10 6.51 9.65 19.12
N LYS A 11 5.24 9.26 19.29
CA LYS A 11 4.87 7.85 19.45
C LYS A 11 5.15 7.07 18.17
N ARG A 12 5.58 5.83 18.30
CA ARG A 12 5.84 4.95 17.17
C ARG A 12 4.57 4.20 16.77
N THR A 13 4.18 4.35 15.51
CA THR A 13 3.06 3.62 14.90
C THR A 13 3.46 2.20 14.51
N TYR A 14 4.53 2.04 13.74
CA TYR A 14 4.96 0.75 13.18
C TYR A 14 5.84 -0.04 14.15
N LYS A 15 5.25 -0.53 15.24
CA LYS A 15 5.97 -1.27 16.27
C LYS A 15 6.33 -2.69 15.82
N ASN A 16 5.55 -3.28 14.91
CA ASN A 16 5.80 -4.64 14.46
C ASN A 16 7.00 -4.75 13.51
N CYS A 17 7.46 -3.63 12.94
CA CYS A 17 8.59 -3.53 12.01
C CYS A 17 9.96 -3.34 12.70
N LEU A 18 10.03 -3.52 14.01
CA LEU A 18 11.25 -3.25 14.76
C LEU A 18 12.10 -4.50 14.92
N ALA A 19 13.39 -4.35 14.65
CA ALA A 19 14.45 -5.24 15.08
C ALA A 19 15.66 -4.37 15.47
N PHE A 20 16.22 -4.59 16.66
CA PHE A 20 17.33 -3.80 17.16
C PHE A 20 18.61 -4.61 17.08
N VAL A 21 19.52 -4.19 16.21
CA VAL A 21 20.85 -4.81 16.13
C VAL A 21 21.75 -4.12 17.14
N VAL A 22 22.16 -4.85 18.18
CA VAL A 22 22.82 -4.25 19.34
C VAL A 22 24.34 -4.41 19.23
N PRO A 23 25.12 -3.31 19.36
CA PRO A 23 26.57 -3.41 19.36
C PRO A 23 27.08 -4.02 20.67
N HIS A 24 28.00 -4.96 20.57
CA HIS A 24 28.67 -5.56 21.72
C HIS A 24 29.70 -4.58 22.30
N ARG A 25 29.55 -4.25 23.59
CA ARG A 25 30.36 -3.22 24.27
C ARG A 25 31.86 -3.48 24.15
N GLN A 26 32.31 -4.72 24.37
CA GLN A 26 33.74 -5.03 24.34
C GLN A 26 34.34 -4.87 22.94
N GLN A 27 33.57 -5.17 21.88
CA GLN A 27 34.03 -4.97 20.51
C GLN A 27 34.06 -3.48 20.15
N MET A 28 33.08 -2.70 20.64
CA MET A 28 33.09 -1.25 20.48
C MET A 28 34.32 -0.61 21.16
N ASP A 29 34.67 -1.03 22.37
CA ASP A 29 35.84 -0.51 23.09
C ASP A 29 37.15 -0.89 22.38
N LYS A 30 37.25 -2.13 21.85
CA LYS A 30 38.36 -2.56 21.00
C LYS A 30 38.46 -1.73 19.73
N ALA A 31 37.36 -1.57 19.00
CA ALA A 31 37.30 -0.77 17.78
C ALA A 31 37.74 0.68 18.06
N ARG A 32 37.23 1.28 19.14
CA ARG A 32 37.59 2.64 19.55
C ARG A 32 39.08 2.79 19.84
N THR A 33 39.65 1.84 20.57
CA THR A 33 41.07 1.85 20.93
C THR A 33 41.94 1.69 19.68
N SER A 34 41.65 0.69 18.84
CA SER A 34 42.38 0.45 17.59
C SER A 34 42.25 1.60 16.60
N ALA A 35 41.09 2.26 16.51
CA ALA A 35 40.89 3.44 15.67
C ALA A 35 41.76 4.62 16.13
N ARG A 36 41.84 4.87 17.45
CA ARG A 36 42.71 5.91 18.01
C ARG A 36 44.18 5.63 17.72
N THR A 37 44.62 4.39 17.94
CA THR A 37 45.99 3.96 17.64
C THR A 37 46.31 4.09 16.15
N TYR A 38 45.39 3.65 15.28
CA TYR A 38 45.53 3.78 13.83
C TYR A 38 45.68 5.25 13.41
N ALA A 39 44.79 6.14 13.89
CA ALA A 39 44.83 7.56 13.57
C ALA A 39 46.09 8.25 14.09
N ALA A 40 46.55 7.89 15.29
CA ALA A 40 47.79 8.42 15.85
C ALA A 40 49.01 8.03 15.00
N ILE A 41 49.13 6.75 14.64
CA ILE A 41 50.25 6.26 13.83
C ILE A 41 50.20 6.83 12.41
N ALA A 42 49.02 6.91 11.80
CA ALA A 42 48.84 7.53 10.48
C ALA A 42 49.32 8.99 10.49
N SER A 43 48.94 9.76 11.52
CA SER A 43 49.39 11.14 11.70
C SER A 43 50.92 11.27 11.87
N LEU A 44 51.54 10.34 12.61
CA LEU A 44 53.01 10.30 12.74
C LEU A 44 53.70 10.00 11.40
N LEU A 45 53.18 9.04 10.64
CA LEU A 45 53.72 8.67 9.33
C LEU A 45 53.59 9.79 8.30
N ASP A 46 52.49 10.56 8.34
CA ASP A 46 52.33 11.76 7.50
C ASP A 46 53.35 12.85 7.85
N GLN A 47 53.71 12.96 9.14
CA GLN A 47 54.71 13.91 9.64
C GLN A 47 56.13 13.34 9.70
N LYS A 48 56.43 12.27 8.95
CA LYS A 48 57.74 11.58 8.97
C LYS A 48 58.96 12.48 8.78
N SER A 49 58.83 13.54 7.97
CA SER A 49 59.92 14.51 7.72
C SER A 49 60.23 15.39 8.93
N LYS A 50 59.22 15.69 9.75
CA LYS A 50 59.33 16.51 10.96
C LYS A 50 60.05 15.79 12.09
N TYR A 51 59.77 14.49 12.25
CA TYR A 51 60.30 13.67 13.35
C TYR A 51 61.60 12.93 13.00
N LYS A 52 62.05 12.98 11.74
CA LYS A 52 63.30 12.37 11.28
C LYS A 52 63.45 10.89 11.68
N PHE A 53 62.38 10.11 11.50
CA PHE A 53 62.36 8.69 11.81
C PHE A 53 63.43 7.91 11.02
N SER A 54 64.04 6.91 11.67
CA SER A 54 64.93 5.97 11.01
C SER A 54 64.17 5.01 10.09
N GLY A 55 64.89 4.27 9.24
CA GLY A 55 64.27 3.22 8.40
C GLY A 55 63.59 2.13 9.23
N GLU A 56 64.16 1.79 10.39
CA GLU A 56 63.61 0.81 11.34
C GLU A 56 62.32 1.34 11.98
N ASP A 57 62.32 2.59 12.48
CA ASP A 57 61.14 3.24 13.05
C ASP A 57 59.97 3.27 12.04
N LEU A 58 60.26 3.59 10.78
CA LEU A 58 59.25 3.62 9.72
C LEU A 58 58.68 2.23 9.43
N SER A 59 59.50 1.18 9.51
CA SER A 59 59.04 -0.20 9.35
C SER A 59 58.14 -0.61 10.51
N GLU A 60 58.56 -0.34 11.75
CA GLU A 60 57.78 -0.66 12.96
C GLU A 60 56.43 0.09 12.99
N LEU A 61 56.43 1.39 12.64
CA LEU A 61 55.20 2.18 12.57
C LEU A 61 54.23 1.63 11.51
N LYS A 62 54.72 1.21 10.33
CA LYS A 62 53.88 0.59 9.30
C LYS A 62 53.28 -0.75 9.77
N GLU A 63 54.06 -1.56 10.46
CA GLU A 63 53.58 -2.82 11.02
C GLU A 63 52.49 -2.57 12.07
N LYS A 64 52.74 -1.66 13.02
CA LYS A 64 51.74 -1.27 14.04
C LYS A 64 50.48 -0.67 13.41
N LEU A 65 50.61 0.12 12.34
CA LEU A 65 49.47 0.66 11.59
C LEU A 65 48.62 -0.46 11.00
N ASN A 66 49.25 -1.44 10.34
CA ASN A 66 48.55 -2.59 9.77
C ASN A 66 47.88 -3.44 10.85
N ASN A 67 48.55 -3.69 11.97
CA ASN A 67 47.98 -4.41 13.10
C ASN A 67 46.77 -3.67 13.69
N ALA A 68 46.86 -2.34 13.87
CA ALA A 68 45.75 -1.53 14.33
C ALA A 68 44.58 -1.54 13.33
N LYS A 69 44.85 -1.46 12.03
CA LYS A 69 43.84 -1.55 10.97
C LYS A 69 43.12 -2.90 10.96
N ASN A 70 43.86 -4.00 11.03
CA ASN A 70 43.30 -5.35 11.05
C ASN A 70 42.48 -5.61 12.32
N THR A 71 42.97 -5.13 13.47
CA THR A 71 42.23 -5.22 14.74
C THR A 71 40.95 -4.40 14.69
N LEU A 72 41.00 -3.18 14.15
CA LEU A 72 39.82 -2.35 13.95
C LEU A 72 38.79 -3.04 13.06
N LYS A 73 39.23 -3.56 11.89
CA LYS A 73 38.36 -4.28 10.96
C LYS A 73 37.67 -5.46 11.66
N ALA A 74 38.44 -6.31 12.32
CA ALA A 74 37.92 -7.48 13.03
C ALA A 74 36.96 -7.12 14.17
N ALA A 75 37.18 -5.99 14.86
CA ALA A 75 36.29 -5.50 15.92
C ALA A 75 34.98 -4.92 15.35
N VAL A 76 35.03 -4.25 14.19
CA VAL A 76 33.85 -3.74 13.50
C VAL A 76 33.00 -4.88 12.92
N ASP A 77 33.64 -5.88 12.29
CA ASP A 77 32.94 -7.03 11.70
C ASP A 77 32.16 -7.83 12.76
N ARG A 78 32.71 -7.88 13.99
CA ARG A 78 32.09 -8.52 15.16
C ARG A 78 31.31 -7.55 16.03
N LEU A 79 31.10 -6.30 15.62
CA LEU A 79 30.46 -5.31 16.49
C LEU A 79 29.02 -5.70 16.82
N TYR A 80 28.30 -6.25 15.84
CA TYR A 80 26.88 -6.59 15.95
C TYR A 80 26.71 -8.10 16.10
N GLU A 81 26.53 -8.53 17.35
CA GLU A 81 26.49 -9.94 17.74
C GLU A 81 25.09 -10.39 18.14
N SER A 82 24.14 -9.49 18.39
CA SER A 82 22.77 -9.86 18.76
C SER A 82 21.71 -8.94 18.18
N ILE A 83 20.53 -9.52 17.98
CA ILE A 83 19.29 -8.81 17.65
C ILE A 83 18.38 -8.88 18.87
N ILE A 84 17.82 -7.75 19.25
CA ILE A 84 16.69 -7.68 20.17
C ILE A 84 15.42 -7.47 19.35
N LEU A 85 14.53 -8.46 19.37
CA LEU A 85 13.29 -8.47 18.64
C LEU A 85 12.11 -8.29 19.60
N PRO A 86 11.32 -7.20 19.48
CA PRO A 86 10.07 -7.05 20.20
C PRO A 86 9.03 -8.05 19.68
N ILE A 87 8.59 -8.94 20.55
CA ILE A 87 7.57 -9.95 20.29
C ILE A 87 6.40 -9.76 21.27
N PRO A 88 5.17 -10.19 20.92
CA PRO A 88 4.06 -10.11 21.85
C PRO A 88 4.32 -11.01 23.05
N ASP A 89 4.04 -10.50 24.24
CA ASP A 89 4.10 -11.28 25.45
C ASP A 89 2.75 -11.97 25.65
N ARG A 90 2.76 -13.31 25.61
CA ARG A 90 1.53 -14.12 25.69
C ARG A 90 1.25 -14.61 27.11
N GLU A 91 2.22 -14.47 28.01
CA GLU A 91 2.18 -15.08 29.35
C GLU A 91 2.36 -14.05 30.47
N GLY A 92 2.89 -12.86 30.17
CA GLY A 92 3.12 -11.79 31.14
C GLY A 92 2.10 -10.65 31.11
N GLU A 93 2.27 -9.71 32.04
CA GLU A 93 1.44 -8.50 32.18
C GLU A 93 1.75 -7.41 31.14
N ASN A 94 2.90 -7.48 30.47
CA ASN A 94 3.31 -6.47 29.50
C ASN A 94 2.77 -6.82 28.10
N PRO A 95 2.53 -5.84 27.22
CA PRO A 95 2.09 -6.13 25.85
C PRO A 95 3.19 -6.68 24.95
N ILE A 96 4.46 -6.50 25.33
CA ILE A 96 5.64 -6.81 24.51
C ILE A 96 6.74 -7.38 25.41
N THR A 97 7.41 -8.44 24.95
CA THR A 97 8.66 -8.92 25.51
C THR A 97 9.78 -8.85 24.46
N LEU A 98 11.03 -8.91 24.93
CA LEU A 98 12.23 -8.71 24.11
C LEU A 98 12.95 -10.04 23.93
N LYS A 99 12.83 -10.63 22.74
CA LYS A 99 13.54 -11.84 22.37
C LYS A 99 14.95 -11.49 21.88
N THR A 100 15.96 -12.09 22.48
CA THR A 100 17.34 -11.97 21.99
C THR A 100 17.63 -13.09 21.01
N ILE A 101 18.14 -12.73 19.83
CA ILE A 101 18.59 -13.65 18.78
C ILE A 101 20.08 -13.45 18.59
N ASP A 102 20.85 -14.54 18.64
CA ASP A 102 22.29 -14.51 18.45
C ASP A 102 22.67 -14.46 16.96
N LEU A 103 23.54 -13.52 16.60
CA LEU A 103 24.10 -13.36 15.26
C LEU A 103 25.49 -13.95 15.12
N GLN A 104 26.10 -14.46 16.19
CA GLN A 104 27.44 -15.06 16.13
C GLN A 104 27.44 -16.33 15.27
N SER A 105 26.37 -17.13 15.33
CA SER A 105 26.19 -18.32 14.47
C SER A 105 26.19 -17.99 12.97
N GLN A 106 25.83 -16.76 12.61
CA GLN A 106 25.70 -16.29 11.23
C GLN A 106 26.95 -15.54 10.71
N LEU A 107 28.03 -15.46 11.49
CA LEU A 107 29.25 -14.74 11.12
C LEU A 107 29.91 -15.29 9.84
N ASN A 108 29.68 -16.56 9.50
CA ASN A 108 30.27 -17.21 8.33
C ASN A 108 29.34 -17.23 7.11
N THR A 109 28.08 -16.82 7.25
CA THR A 109 27.06 -16.93 6.20
C THR A 109 27.14 -15.79 5.19
N SER A 110 27.43 -14.56 5.65
CA SER A 110 27.64 -13.40 4.79
C SER A 110 28.57 -12.38 5.45
N HIS A 111 29.29 -11.62 4.63
CA HIS A 111 30.08 -10.48 5.06
C HIS A 111 29.22 -9.23 5.32
N LEU A 112 28.00 -9.18 4.77
CA LEU A 112 27.10 -8.05 4.95
C LEU A 112 26.22 -8.27 6.19
N LEU A 113 26.19 -7.27 7.08
CA LEU A 113 25.38 -7.31 8.30
C LEU A 113 23.89 -7.53 8.00
N GLN A 114 23.37 -6.90 6.95
CA GLN A 114 21.96 -6.99 6.58
C GLN A 114 21.54 -8.44 6.26
N ASP A 115 22.36 -9.18 5.52
CA ASP A 115 22.05 -10.55 5.12
C ASP A 115 22.05 -11.46 6.35
N ARG A 116 23.04 -11.27 7.23
CA ARG A 116 23.11 -12.00 8.51
C ARG A 116 21.88 -11.75 9.39
N VAL A 117 21.41 -10.49 9.42
CA VAL A 117 20.22 -10.10 10.18
C VAL A 117 18.97 -10.75 9.60
N LEU A 118 18.78 -10.69 8.28
CA LEU A 118 17.62 -11.29 7.62
C LEU A 118 17.61 -12.82 7.76
N ASP A 119 18.76 -13.48 7.62
CA ASP A 119 18.85 -14.93 7.79
C ASP A 119 18.56 -15.35 9.23
N ALA A 120 19.09 -14.62 10.22
CA ALA A 120 18.78 -14.86 11.63
C ALA A 120 17.30 -14.65 11.98
N LEU A 121 16.62 -13.74 11.25
CA LEU A 121 15.21 -13.43 11.44
C LEU A 121 14.26 -14.33 10.64
N ARG A 122 14.75 -15.27 9.83
CA ARG A 122 13.93 -16.08 8.93
C ARG A 122 12.79 -16.85 9.61
N ASN A 123 12.94 -17.19 10.89
CA ASN A 123 11.91 -17.89 11.66
C ASN A 123 10.90 -16.95 12.36
N ASP A 124 11.21 -15.66 12.43
CA ASP A 124 10.40 -14.65 13.11
C ASP A 124 9.77 -13.62 12.16
N VAL A 125 10.34 -13.46 10.96
CA VAL A 125 9.87 -12.59 9.88
C VAL A 125 9.51 -13.44 8.68
N PHE A 126 8.27 -13.32 8.23
CA PHE A 126 7.70 -14.17 7.19
C PHE A 126 7.66 -13.45 5.84
N THR A 127 7.82 -14.23 4.77
CA THR A 127 7.68 -13.78 3.38
C THR A 127 6.35 -14.20 2.77
N THR A 128 5.52 -14.91 3.52
CA THR A 128 4.21 -15.40 3.09
C THR A 128 3.21 -15.23 4.23
N LEU A 129 1.93 -15.09 3.89
CA LEU A 129 0.82 -15.02 4.84
C LEU A 129 -0.28 -15.98 4.38
N THR A 130 -0.78 -16.81 5.30
CA THR A 130 -1.88 -17.73 4.98
C THR A 130 -3.23 -17.00 5.03
N VAL A 131 -4.14 -17.38 4.14
CA VAL A 131 -5.51 -16.86 4.08
C VAL A 131 -6.23 -17.00 5.43
N ASN A 132 -6.15 -18.16 6.08
CA ASN A 132 -6.75 -18.38 7.40
C ASN A 132 -6.25 -17.39 8.46
N LYS A 133 -4.95 -17.05 8.43
CA LYS A 133 -4.38 -16.08 9.36
C LYS A 133 -4.85 -14.67 9.04
N LEU A 134 -4.91 -14.31 7.76
CA LEU A 134 -5.45 -13.03 7.30
C LEU A 134 -6.92 -12.85 7.74
N VAL A 135 -7.78 -13.83 7.50
CA VAL A 135 -9.20 -13.79 7.87
C VAL A 135 -9.35 -13.53 9.37
N ARG A 136 -8.60 -14.29 10.19
CA ARG A 136 -8.62 -14.12 11.66
C ARG A 136 -8.14 -12.74 12.13
N LEU A 137 -7.22 -12.11 11.40
CA LEU A 137 -6.64 -10.82 11.76
C LEU A 137 -7.31 -9.63 11.07
N SER A 138 -8.21 -9.86 10.11
CA SER A 138 -8.92 -8.80 9.38
C SER A 138 -9.80 -7.95 10.29
N GLY A 139 -10.26 -8.53 11.41
CA GLY A 139 -11.24 -7.93 12.30
C GLY A 139 -12.66 -7.90 11.74
N LEU A 140 -12.89 -8.49 10.55
CA LEU A 140 -14.21 -8.63 9.96
C LEU A 140 -15.02 -9.68 10.73
N SER A 141 -16.24 -9.31 11.08
CA SER A 141 -17.19 -10.15 11.81
C SER A 141 -18.60 -9.61 11.62
N SER A 142 -19.62 -10.30 12.12
CA SER A 142 -21.01 -9.83 12.06
C SER A 142 -21.24 -8.48 12.76
N ASN A 143 -20.32 -8.01 13.62
CA ASN A 143 -20.39 -6.68 14.25
C ASN A 143 -19.55 -5.62 13.51
N ARG A 144 -18.72 -6.05 12.56
CA ARG A 144 -17.85 -5.19 11.75
C ARG A 144 -17.81 -5.74 10.34
N HIS A 145 -18.78 -5.30 9.54
CA HIS A 145 -19.01 -5.80 8.18
C HIS A 145 -17.97 -5.36 7.17
N HIS A 146 -17.17 -4.33 7.46
CA HIS A 146 -16.19 -3.81 6.51
C HIS A 146 -14.86 -3.42 7.16
N THR A 147 -13.80 -3.44 6.35
CA THR A 147 -12.49 -2.90 6.69
C THR A 147 -11.80 -2.38 5.44
N GLN A 148 -11.11 -1.24 5.54
CA GLN A 148 -10.35 -0.72 4.42
C GLN A 148 -9.03 -1.48 4.28
N ILE A 149 -8.61 -1.75 3.04
CA ILE A 149 -7.38 -2.50 2.77
C ILE A 149 -6.17 -1.79 3.36
N SER A 150 -6.03 -0.47 3.17
CA SER A 150 -4.94 0.33 3.74
C SER A 150 -4.86 0.24 5.26
N ALA A 151 -6.01 0.25 5.94
CA ALA A 151 -6.08 0.10 7.39
C ALA A 151 -5.64 -1.31 7.82
N LEU A 152 -6.03 -2.34 7.08
CA LEU A 152 -5.59 -3.71 7.33
C LEU A 152 -4.07 -3.87 7.10
N LEU A 153 -3.54 -3.33 6.00
CA LEU A 153 -2.10 -3.31 5.72
C LEU A 153 -1.34 -2.63 6.87
N GLN A 154 -1.79 -1.45 7.30
CA GLN A 154 -1.20 -0.73 8.41
C GLN A 154 -1.24 -1.54 9.72
N ALA A 155 -2.32 -2.29 9.98
CA ALA A 155 -2.47 -3.11 11.18
C ALA A 155 -1.36 -4.15 11.32
N PHE A 156 -0.96 -4.83 10.23
CA PHE A 156 0.14 -5.80 10.24
C PHE A 156 1.47 -5.20 10.67
N PHE A 157 1.74 -3.95 10.30
CA PHE A 157 2.98 -3.27 10.65
C PHE A 157 2.91 -2.56 12.02
N GLN A 158 1.70 -2.31 12.52
CA GLN A 158 1.44 -1.61 13.77
C GLN A 158 1.39 -2.55 14.98
N TYR A 159 0.66 -3.66 14.89
CA TYR A 159 0.36 -4.53 16.04
C TYR A 159 1.41 -5.64 16.21
N PRO A 160 2.11 -5.73 17.35
CA PRO A 160 3.11 -6.77 17.61
C PRO A 160 2.57 -8.21 17.55
N ASP A 161 1.28 -8.42 17.79
CA ASP A 161 0.61 -9.73 17.72
C ASP A 161 0.46 -10.28 16.30
N TYR A 162 0.62 -9.42 15.29
CA TYR A 162 0.46 -9.81 13.89
C TYR A 162 1.78 -10.39 13.39
N PRO A 163 1.76 -11.32 12.40
CA PRO A 163 2.97 -11.81 11.76
C PRO A 163 3.84 -10.66 11.29
N LYS A 164 5.15 -10.72 11.59
CA LYS A 164 6.12 -9.75 11.06
C LYS A 164 6.36 -10.06 9.60
N LEU A 165 6.22 -9.07 8.74
CA LEU A 165 6.41 -9.16 7.31
C LEU A 165 7.42 -8.12 6.86
N LEU A 166 8.16 -8.41 5.79
CA LEU A 166 9.12 -7.46 5.21
C LEU A 166 8.43 -6.36 4.40
N ASP A 167 7.33 -6.70 3.74
CA ASP A 167 6.56 -5.80 2.89
C ASP A 167 5.07 -6.18 2.86
N GLU A 168 4.29 -5.43 2.10
CA GLU A 168 2.84 -5.59 1.97
C GLU A 168 2.39 -6.69 0.99
N GLN A 169 3.30 -7.22 0.16
CA GLN A 169 2.95 -8.16 -0.91
C GLN A 169 2.31 -9.45 -0.39
N PRO A 170 2.82 -10.09 0.69
CA PRO A 170 2.19 -11.28 1.26
C PRO A 170 0.76 -11.02 1.73
N ILE A 171 0.47 -9.80 2.20
CA ILE A 171 -0.86 -9.42 2.67
C ILE A 171 -1.80 -9.26 1.47
N LYS A 172 -1.36 -8.55 0.42
CA LYS A 172 -2.14 -8.36 -0.81
C LYS A 172 -2.45 -9.68 -1.50
N GLN A 173 -1.45 -10.56 -1.61
CA GLN A 173 -1.63 -11.90 -2.18
C GLN A 173 -2.65 -12.72 -1.38
N ALA A 174 -2.55 -12.71 -0.04
CA ALA A 174 -3.52 -13.40 0.80
C ALA A 174 -4.94 -12.79 0.70
N ILE A 175 -5.07 -11.47 0.49
CA ILE A 175 -6.36 -10.81 0.26
C ILE A 175 -6.98 -11.30 -1.05
N LEU A 176 -6.21 -11.28 -2.14
CA LEU A 176 -6.66 -11.75 -3.45
C LEU A 176 -7.10 -13.22 -3.40
N GLU A 177 -6.32 -14.06 -2.73
CA GLU A 177 -6.66 -15.47 -2.54
C GLU A 177 -7.93 -15.63 -1.69
N ALA A 178 -8.10 -14.82 -0.63
CA ALA A 178 -9.31 -14.84 0.20
C ALA A 178 -10.57 -14.42 -0.58
N ILE A 179 -10.47 -13.42 -1.46
CA ILE A 179 -11.56 -12.98 -2.34
C ILE A 179 -11.92 -14.09 -3.32
N ASN A 180 -10.91 -14.70 -3.94
CA ASN A 180 -11.09 -15.83 -4.87
C ASN A 180 -11.73 -17.05 -4.19
N GLN A 181 -11.45 -17.29 -2.91
CA GLN A 181 -12.10 -18.33 -2.11
C GLN A 181 -13.50 -17.95 -1.61
N GLY A 182 -13.96 -16.71 -1.85
CA GLY A 182 -15.25 -16.21 -1.36
C GLY A 182 -15.31 -16.00 0.16
N LEU A 183 -14.15 -15.80 0.80
CA LEU A 183 -14.05 -15.51 2.23
C LEU A 183 -14.21 -14.02 2.53
N PHE A 184 -13.97 -13.17 1.53
CA PHE A 184 -14.25 -11.74 1.54
C PHE A 184 -14.98 -11.32 0.26
N GLY A 185 -15.79 -10.26 0.37
CA GLY A 185 -16.15 -9.44 -0.78
C GLY A 185 -15.20 -8.25 -0.91
N TYR A 186 -14.95 -7.80 -2.14
CA TYR A 186 -14.19 -6.60 -2.40
C TYR A 186 -15.02 -5.57 -3.15
N ILE A 187 -14.92 -4.31 -2.73
CA ILE A 187 -15.51 -3.17 -3.43
C ILE A 187 -14.52 -1.99 -3.46
N PRO A 188 -14.30 -1.33 -4.61
CA PRO A 188 -13.36 -0.21 -4.71
C PRO A 188 -13.76 1.02 -3.89
N GLN A 189 -15.06 1.28 -3.76
CA GLN A 189 -15.59 2.41 -3.00
C GLN A 189 -16.77 1.96 -2.15
N LEU A 190 -16.86 2.51 -0.94
CA LEU A 190 -17.93 2.24 0.00
C LEU A 190 -18.46 3.57 0.52
N THR A 191 -19.76 3.79 0.42
CA THR A 191 -20.43 4.97 0.98
C THR A 191 -20.85 4.64 2.41
N PHE A 192 -20.99 5.67 3.24
CA PHE A 192 -21.35 5.51 4.64
C PHE A 192 -22.57 6.36 4.97
N THR A 193 -23.47 5.84 5.81
CA THR A 193 -24.52 6.65 6.43
C THR A 193 -23.92 7.65 7.41
N ALA A 194 -24.74 8.61 7.88
CA ALA A 194 -24.37 9.50 8.98
C ALA A 194 -23.95 8.74 10.26
N ASP A 195 -24.44 7.50 10.43
CA ASP A 195 -24.13 6.62 11.56
C ASP A 195 -22.94 5.66 11.28
N HIS A 196 -22.13 5.94 10.25
CA HIS A 196 -20.97 5.14 9.85
C HIS A 196 -21.26 3.68 9.45
N GLN A 197 -22.50 3.38 9.07
CA GLN A 197 -22.85 2.08 8.51
C GLN A 197 -22.54 2.05 7.01
N PRO A 198 -21.97 0.94 6.50
CA PRO A 198 -21.66 0.83 5.08
C PRO A 198 -22.95 0.76 4.25
N ILE A 199 -23.00 1.56 3.18
CA ILE A 199 -24.01 1.50 2.15
C ILE A 199 -23.33 0.95 0.90
N VAL A 200 -23.92 -0.09 0.31
CA VAL A 200 -23.49 -0.63 -0.97
C VAL A 200 -24.60 -0.34 -1.97
N ASP A 201 -24.42 0.71 -2.78
CA ASP A 201 -25.41 1.17 -3.75
C ASP A 201 -25.61 0.15 -4.90
N TYR A 202 -24.55 -0.58 -5.27
CA TYR A 202 -24.54 -1.58 -6.35
C TYR A 202 -23.95 -2.91 -5.86
N PRO A 203 -24.73 -3.78 -5.17
CA PRO A 203 -24.25 -5.06 -4.66
C PRO A 203 -23.65 -5.98 -5.72
N GLU A 204 -24.09 -5.87 -6.97
CA GLU A 204 -23.59 -6.62 -8.11
C GLU A 204 -22.14 -6.30 -8.49
N GLN A 205 -21.59 -5.16 -8.03
CA GLN A 205 -20.20 -4.78 -8.26
C GLN A 205 -19.23 -5.38 -7.23
N ILE A 206 -19.75 -6.06 -6.19
CA ILE A 206 -18.91 -6.72 -5.20
C ILE A 206 -18.19 -7.90 -5.87
N SER A 207 -16.86 -7.85 -5.87
CA SER A 207 -16.05 -8.96 -6.34
C SER A 207 -15.98 -10.04 -5.26
N VAL A 208 -16.54 -11.22 -5.56
CA VAL A 208 -16.59 -12.40 -4.68
C VAL A 208 -16.34 -13.63 -5.53
N GLN A 209 -15.53 -14.58 -5.03
CA GLN A 209 -15.19 -15.81 -5.78
C GLN A 209 -14.67 -15.53 -7.20
N THR A 210 -13.97 -14.40 -7.34
CA THR A 210 -13.45 -13.90 -8.61
C THR A 210 -11.97 -13.64 -8.46
N ALA A 211 -11.18 -14.03 -9.47
CA ALA A 211 -9.76 -13.74 -9.51
C ALA A 211 -9.54 -12.29 -9.93
N ILE A 212 -9.01 -11.47 -9.02
CA ILE A 212 -8.64 -10.08 -9.28
C ILE A 212 -7.13 -10.03 -9.56
N PRO A 213 -6.68 -9.38 -10.65
CA PRO A 213 -5.27 -9.10 -10.88
C PRO A 213 -4.65 -8.27 -9.75
N SER A 214 -3.37 -8.52 -9.45
CA SER A 214 -2.70 -7.85 -8.32
C SER A 214 -2.59 -6.33 -8.45
N ASP A 215 -2.68 -5.80 -9.67
CA ASP A 215 -2.61 -4.38 -9.97
C ASP A 215 -3.97 -3.67 -10.00
N GLU A 216 -5.07 -4.42 -10.00
CA GLU A 216 -6.44 -3.91 -9.85
C GLU A 216 -6.86 -3.76 -8.39
N LEU A 217 -6.18 -4.43 -7.46
CA LEU A 217 -6.44 -4.31 -6.03
C LEU A 217 -6.05 -2.92 -5.51
N ASP A 218 -7.03 -2.02 -5.42
CA ASP A 218 -6.84 -0.70 -4.82
C ASP A 218 -6.70 -0.79 -3.29
N SER A 219 -5.60 -0.25 -2.76
CA SER A 219 -5.36 -0.12 -1.33
C SER A 219 -6.41 0.73 -0.61
N PHE A 220 -7.10 1.65 -1.30
CA PHE A 220 -8.19 2.44 -0.72
C PHE A 220 -9.54 1.73 -0.75
N GLY A 221 -9.64 0.59 -1.44
CA GLY A 221 -10.83 -0.24 -1.46
C GLY A 221 -11.14 -0.91 -0.13
N TYR A 222 -12.32 -1.52 -0.07
CA TYR A 222 -12.88 -2.11 1.14
C TYR A 222 -13.07 -3.61 0.97
N LEU A 223 -12.75 -4.33 2.05
CA LEU A 223 -13.10 -5.73 2.23
C LEU A 223 -14.38 -5.81 3.05
N LEU A 224 -15.29 -6.67 2.59
CA LEU A 224 -16.58 -6.92 3.18
C LEU A 224 -16.62 -8.34 3.76
N GLU A 225 -17.32 -8.46 4.89
CA GLU A 225 -17.55 -9.73 5.58
C GLU A 225 -18.46 -10.66 4.75
N LYS A 226 -18.18 -11.97 4.81
CA LYS A 226 -18.80 -12.97 3.92
C LYS A 226 -20.31 -13.05 4.07
N ASP A 227 -20.81 -13.14 5.29
CA ASP A 227 -22.24 -13.32 5.54
C ASP A 227 -23.01 -12.05 5.14
N TYR A 228 -22.46 -10.88 5.46
CA TYR A 228 -22.98 -9.59 5.01
C TYR A 228 -23.07 -9.46 3.48
N VAL A 229 -22.04 -9.89 2.76
CA VAL A 229 -22.05 -9.89 1.28
C VAL A 229 -23.11 -10.85 0.74
N THR A 230 -23.27 -12.01 1.38
CA THR A 230 -24.28 -12.99 1.00
C THR A 230 -25.69 -12.43 1.17
N GLU A 231 -25.94 -11.72 2.29
CA GLU A 231 -27.21 -11.05 2.56
C GLU A 231 -27.51 -9.94 1.55
N LEU A 232 -26.52 -9.10 1.22
CA LEU A 232 -26.68 -8.02 0.24
C LEU A 232 -27.02 -8.55 -1.16
N LEU A 233 -26.31 -9.57 -1.62
CA LEU A 233 -26.56 -10.18 -2.93
C LEU A 233 -27.93 -10.88 -2.97
N ALA A 234 -28.31 -11.57 -1.90
CA ALA A 234 -29.63 -12.20 -1.80
C ALA A 234 -30.77 -11.16 -1.81
N ALA A 235 -30.62 -10.06 -1.08
CA ALA A 235 -31.60 -8.97 -1.05
C ALA A 235 -31.76 -8.31 -2.43
N HIS A 236 -30.65 -8.06 -3.13
CA HIS A 236 -30.67 -7.50 -4.49
C HIS A 236 -31.34 -8.45 -5.50
N GLN A 237 -31.04 -9.75 -5.43
CA GLN A 237 -31.70 -10.75 -6.29
C GLN A 237 -33.20 -10.84 -6.01
N ALA A 238 -33.62 -10.78 -4.75
CA ALA A 238 -35.03 -10.79 -4.39
C ALA A 238 -35.80 -9.57 -4.93
N GLN A 239 -35.20 -8.38 -4.91
CA GLN A 239 -35.78 -7.17 -5.50
C GLN A 239 -35.92 -7.29 -7.03
N LYS A 240 -34.90 -7.81 -7.70
CA LYS A 240 -34.91 -8.02 -9.15
C LYS A 240 -35.98 -9.01 -9.64
N ILE A 241 -36.38 -9.96 -8.80
CA ILE A 241 -37.45 -10.93 -9.13
C ILE A 241 -38.84 -10.30 -9.02
N VAL A 242 -39.02 -9.27 -8.17
CA VAL A 242 -40.31 -8.58 -7.99
C VAL A 242 -40.61 -7.59 -9.13
N ASP A 243 -39.57 -7.01 -9.75
CA ASP A 243 -39.72 -6.02 -10.84
C ASP A 243 -39.83 -6.62 -12.25
N LEU A 244 -39.89 -7.95 -12.40
CA LEU A 244 -40.19 -8.56 -13.70
C LEU A 244 -41.67 -8.33 -14.05
N PRO A 245 -41.99 -7.69 -15.20
CA PRO A 245 -43.38 -7.58 -15.66
C PRO A 245 -43.96 -8.98 -15.84
N ILE A 246 -45.11 -9.24 -15.23
CA ILE A 246 -45.91 -10.43 -15.52
C ILE A 246 -46.50 -10.22 -16.92
N ASP A 247 -45.76 -10.60 -17.96
CA ASP A 247 -46.33 -10.69 -19.30
C ASP A 247 -47.29 -11.90 -19.39
N PRO A 248 -48.48 -11.75 -20.00
CA PRO A 248 -49.37 -12.87 -20.27
C PRO A 248 -48.72 -13.86 -21.27
N PRO A 249 -49.11 -15.15 -21.24
CA PRO A 249 -48.33 -16.23 -21.86
C PRO A 249 -48.19 -16.05 -23.38
N ALA A 250 -46.93 -16.00 -23.82
CA ALA A 250 -46.57 -15.91 -25.23
C ALA A 250 -46.83 -17.23 -25.97
N VAL A 251 -47.46 -17.09 -27.14
CA VAL A 251 -47.73 -18.14 -28.11
C VAL A 251 -46.40 -18.61 -28.74
N ASN A 252 -46.23 -19.94 -28.76
CA ASN A 252 -45.14 -20.64 -29.43
C ASN A 252 -44.87 -20.13 -30.85
N ASN A 253 -43.61 -19.90 -31.18
CA ASN A 253 -43.11 -20.32 -32.49
C ASN A 253 -41.66 -20.80 -32.41
N PRO A 254 -41.35 -22.01 -32.92
CA PRO A 254 -40.02 -22.59 -32.94
C PRO A 254 -39.26 -22.21 -34.22
N TRP A 255 -37.93 -22.35 -34.18
CA TRP A 255 -36.92 -22.50 -35.25
C TRP A 255 -35.75 -21.54 -35.00
N SER A 256 -34.65 -22.03 -34.40
CA SER A 256 -33.40 -22.47 -35.08
C SER A 256 -32.33 -21.36 -34.94
N ASN A 257 -31.04 -21.58 -34.68
CA ASN A 257 -30.18 -22.76 -34.63
C ASN A 257 -28.89 -22.42 -33.85
N ASP A 258 -28.20 -23.47 -33.42
CA ASP A 258 -26.87 -23.51 -32.79
C ASP A 258 -25.74 -22.80 -33.55
N ASN A 259 -24.75 -22.22 -32.84
CA ASN A 259 -23.42 -22.83 -32.62
C ASN A 259 -22.45 -21.91 -31.84
N PRO A 260 -21.31 -22.43 -31.31
CA PRO A 260 -20.66 -21.96 -30.08
C PRO A 260 -19.28 -21.30 -30.29
N ILE A 261 -18.62 -20.91 -29.17
CA ILE A 261 -17.16 -21.00 -28.85
C ILE A 261 -16.58 -19.73 -28.17
N SER A 262 -16.29 -19.87 -26.87
CA SER A 262 -15.04 -19.66 -26.10
C SER A 262 -13.99 -18.54 -26.32
N ILE A 263 -13.69 -17.84 -25.21
CA ILE A 263 -12.40 -17.53 -24.51
C ILE A 263 -11.32 -16.65 -25.20
N ALA A 264 -10.82 -15.58 -24.51
CA ALA A 264 -9.39 -15.39 -24.15
C ALA A 264 -9.04 -14.04 -23.45
N VAL A 265 -8.00 -14.11 -22.61
CA VAL A 265 -7.38 -13.14 -21.67
C VAL A 265 -6.05 -12.61 -22.25
N ASN A 266 -5.49 -11.53 -21.64
CA ASN A 266 -4.08 -11.03 -21.59
C ASN A 266 -3.93 -9.60 -22.16
N ASP A 267 -3.08 -8.67 -21.69
CA ASP A 267 -1.90 -8.66 -20.80
C ASP A 267 -1.55 -7.18 -20.44
N HIS A 268 -0.93 -6.91 -19.27
CA HIS A 268 -0.30 -5.62 -18.88
C HIS A 268 1.21 -5.60 -19.27
N PRO A 269 1.91 -4.42 -19.41
CA PRO A 269 2.66 -3.81 -18.27
C PRO A 269 2.93 -2.25 -18.32
N LYS A 270 3.29 -1.65 -17.14
CA LYS A 270 3.67 -0.22 -16.82
C LYS A 270 5.20 0.09 -17.03
N PRO A 271 5.73 1.37 -16.99
CA PRO A 271 6.16 2.05 -15.71
C PRO A 271 6.28 3.62 -15.66
N PHE A 272 5.98 4.26 -14.51
CA PHE A 272 5.84 5.70 -14.16
C PHE A 272 7.10 6.62 -14.10
N THR A 273 6.96 7.93 -14.45
CA THR A 273 7.87 9.07 -14.16
C THR A 273 7.08 10.36 -13.83
N VAL A 274 7.42 11.14 -12.79
CA VAL A 274 6.70 12.38 -12.39
C VAL A 274 7.58 13.62 -12.58
N GLU A 275 7.19 14.54 -13.46
CA GLU A 275 7.83 15.85 -13.64
C GLU A 275 6.94 16.99 -13.10
N LYS A 276 7.52 17.88 -12.29
CA LYS A 276 6.84 19.06 -11.73
C LYS A 276 7.46 20.35 -12.33
N PRO A 277 6.89 20.94 -13.39
CA PRO A 277 7.36 22.23 -13.89
C PRO A 277 6.93 23.37 -12.94
N GLY A 278 7.90 24.20 -12.55
CA GLY A 278 7.93 25.01 -11.32
C GLY A 278 6.91 26.13 -11.12
N ASN A 279 5.99 26.42 -12.05
CA ASN A 279 5.04 27.52 -11.90
C ASN A 279 3.59 27.14 -12.27
N SER A 280 3.26 25.85 -12.31
CA SER A 280 1.92 25.36 -12.68
C SER A 280 1.10 24.94 -11.47
N THR A 281 -0.18 25.33 -11.42
CA THR A 281 -1.17 24.80 -10.45
C THR A 281 -1.63 23.38 -10.81
N VAL A 282 -1.18 22.85 -11.95
CA VAL A 282 -1.49 21.50 -12.43
C VAL A 282 -0.43 20.53 -11.95
N GLU A 283 -0.81 19.59 -11.10
CA GLU A 283 0.02 18.44 -10.74
C GLU A 283 -0.16 17.33 -11.78
N LYS A 284 0.92 16.95 -12.46
CA LYS A 284 0.92 15.91 -13.49
C LYS A 284 1.71 14.70 -13.00
N SER A 285 1.04 13.56 -12.82
CA SER A 285 1.69 12.27 -12.62
C SER A 285 1.64 11.49 -13.93
N VAL A 286 2.79 11.05 -14.43
CA VAL A 286 2.83 10.22 -15.65
C VAL A 286 3.16 8.79 -15.26
N LEU A 287 2.26 7.90 -15.67
CA LEU A 287 2.28 6.50 -15.25
C LEU A 287 3.16 5.59 -16.13
N VAL A 288 3.80 6.21 -17.14
CA VAL A 288 4.64 5.56 -18.15
C VAL A 288 5.85 6.46 -18.46
N ASP A 289 7.00 5.89 -18.78
CA ASP A 289 8.24 6.60 -19.13
C ASP A 289 8.09 7.26 -20.53
N ILE A 290 7.32 8.37 -20.59
CA ILE A 290 7.04 9.11 -21.84
C ILE A 290 8.30 9.81 -22.37
N VAL A 291 9.33 9.99 -21.54
CA VAL A 291 10.50 10.86 -21.78
C VAL A 291 11.33 10.43 -23.01
N GLU A 292 11.17 9.21 -23.52
CA GLU A 292 11.87 8.73 -24.74
C GLU A 292 10.96 8.03 -25.78
N GLY A 293 9.64 8.26 -25.74
CA GLY A 293 8.73 7.74 -26.78
C GLY A 293 8.59 6.21 -26.82
N ARG A 294 8.97 5.49 -25.75
CA ARG A 294 8.95 4.01 -25.72
C ARG A 294 7.56 3.40 -25.53
N GLN A 295 6.57 4.13 -25.01
CA GLN A 295 5.17 3.68 -24.92
C GLN A 295 4.17 4.86 -24.98
N PRO A 296 3.08 4.78 -25.77
CA PRO A 296 2.06 5.82 -25.80
C PRO A 296 1.16 5.77 -24.55
N ALA A 297 0.93 6.92 -23.90
CA ALA A 297 -0.04 7.02 -22.80
C ALA A 297 -1.47 6.89 -23.32
N LYS A 298 -2.16 5.81 -22.94
CA LYS A 298 -3.50 5.46 -23.44
C LYS A 298 -4.66 5.90 -22.54
N ARG A 299 -4.38 6.37 -21.32
CA ARG A 299 -5.39 6.83 -20.35
C ARG A 299 -4.97 8.17 -19.76
N TYR A 300 -5.89 9.13 -19.76
CA TYR A 300 -5.74 10.44 -19.15
C TYR A 300 -6.89 10.64 -18.15
N GLU A 301 -6.56 11.01 -16.92
CA GLU A 301 -7.53 11.23 -15.85
C GLU A 301 -7.34 12.64 -15.28
N LEU A 302 -8.40 13.44 -15.26
CA LEU A 302 -8.41 14.80 -14.77
C LEU A 302 -9.39 14.90 -13.59
N SER A 303 -8.87 15.29 -12.43
CA SER A 303 -9.67 15.63 -11.25
C SER A 303 -9.44 17.09 -10.89
N ALA A 304 -10.50 17.90 -10.86
CA ALA A 304 -10.42 19.33 -10.56
C ALA A 304 -11.48 19.76 -9.53
N LYS A 305 -11.09 20.63 -8.61
CA LYS A 305 -12.01 21.37 -7.74
C LYS A 305 -12.21 22.76 -8.32
N LEU A 306 -13.45 23.10 -8.66
CA LEU A 306 -13.78 24.30 -9.42
C LEU A 306 -14.80 25.16 -8.66
N LYS A 307 -14.77 26.46 -8.91
CA LYS A 307 -15.89 27.36 -8.59
C LYS A 307 -16.89 27.39 -9.76
N SER A 308 -18.13 27.80 -9.50
CA SER A 308 -19.20 27.86 -10.51
C SER A 308 -18.80 28.62 -11.79
N GLU A 309 -18.11 29.76 -11.64
CA GLU A 309 -17.64 30.60 -12.75
C GLU A 309 -16.57 29.92 -13.63
N GLN A 310 -15.86 28.92 -13.10
CA GLN A 310 -14.75 28.23 -13.78
C GLN A 310 -15.22 26.99 -14.57
N LEU A 311 -16.50 26.61 -14.44
CA LEU A 311 -17.06 25.43 -15.11
C LEU A 311 -17.06 25.61 -16.64
N PHE A 312 -17.47 26.78 -17.12
CA PHE A 312 -17.50 27.07 -18.56
C PHE A 312 -16.10 27.06 -19.18
N GLU A 313 -15.10 27.56 -18.44
CA GLU A 313 -13.71 27.49 -18.86
C GLU A 313 -13.23 26.04 -18.94
N LEU A 314 -13.56 25.19 -17.95
CA LEU A 314 -13.23 23.77 -18.00
C LEU A 314 -13.91 23.07 -19.19
N VAL A 315 -15.20 23.30 -19.43
CA VAL A 315 -15.92 22.67 -20.54
C VAL A 315 -15.28 23.05 -21.89
N THR A 316 -14.88 24.31 -22.05
CA THR A 316 -14.16 24.77 -23.25
C THR A 316 -12.80 24.08 -23.41
N ILE A 317 -12.08 23.85 -22.31
CA ILE A 317 -10.81 23.11 -22.33
C ILE A 317 -11.04 21.64 -22.71
N LEU A 318 -12.07 21.00 -22.16
CA LEU A 318 -12.42 19.60 -22.40
C LEU A 318 -12.88 19.33 -23.84
N GLN A 319 -13.40 20.32 -24.57
CA GLN A 319 -13.76 20.19 -25.98
C GLN A 319 -12.58 19.81 -26.89
N ASN A 320 -11.34 20.04 -26.46
CA ASN A 320 -10.14 19.65 -27.21
C ASN A 320 -9.74 18.18 -26.98
N LEU A 321 -10.35 17.50 -26.00
CA LEU A 321 -10.00 16.12 -25.62
C LEU A 321 -10.45 15.04 -26.63
N PRO A 322 -11.63 15.14 -27.27
CA PRO A 322 -12.10 14.18 -28.26
C PRO A 322 -11.22 14.12 -29.52
N GLU A 323 -10.49 15.19 -29.86
CA GLU A 323 -9.62 15.21 -31.07
C GLU A 323 -8.50 14.16 -31.03
N LYS A 324 -8.15 13.65 -29.84
CA LYS A 324 -7.08 12.66 -29.64
C LYS A 324 -7.48 11.43 -28.82
N SER A 325 -8.77 11.23 -28.56
CA SER A 325 -9.28 10.17 -27.68
C SER A 325 -10.35 9.34 -28.39
N SER A 326 -10.24 8.02 -28.37
CA SER A 326 -11.22 7.11 -29.00
C SER A 326 -12.49 6.91 -28.19
N LEU A 327 -12.45 7.23 -26.89
CA LEU A 327 -13.58 7.17 -25.95
C LEU A 327 -13.35 8.23 -24.87
N VAL A 328 -14.38 9.00 -24.54
CA VAL A 328 -14.34 10.02 -23.50
C VAL A 328 -15.58 9.88 -22.62
N ASP A 329 -15.40 9.30 -21.43
CA ASP A 329 -16.45 9.22 -20.42
C ASP A 329 -16.31 10.39 -19.44
N ILE A 330 -17.36 11.22 -19.33
CA ILE A 330 -17.38 12.39 -18.45
C ILE A 330 -18.45 12.19 -17.38
N LYS A 331 -18.03 12.10 -16.12
CA LYS A 331 -18.93 12.08 -14.97
C LYS A 331 -18.89 13.43 -14.25
N VAL A 332 -20.03 14.13 -14.23
CA VAL A 332 -20.19 15.43 -13.56
C VAL A 332 -21.03 15.25 -12.31
N THR A 333 -20.49 15.65 -11.15
CA THR A 333 -21.25 15.71 -9.89
C THR A 333 -21.41 17.18 -9.48
N VAL A 334 -22.64 17.66 -9.39
CA VAL A 334 -22.96 19.03 -8.98
C VAL A 334 -23.64 19.01 -7.61
N THR A 335 -23.06 19.72 -6.65
CA THR A 335 -23.66 19.94 -5.33
C THR A 335 -23.93 21.43 -5.16
N ALA A 336 -25.19 21.81 -4.98
CA ALA A 336 -25.61 23.19 -4.80
C ALA A 336 -26.34 23.37 -3.46
N TYR A 337 -26.14 24.53 -2.83
CA TYR A 337 -26.78 24.90 -1.57
C TYR A 337 -27.65 26.14 -1.79
N ALA A 338 -28.94 26.05 -1.51
CA ALA A 338 -29.84 27.20 -1.53
C ALA A 338 -29.60 28.07 -0.29
N LYS A 339 -29.80 29.40 -0.41
CA LYS A 339 -29.76 30.31 0.74
C LYS A 339 -30.93 30.10 1.69
N ASP A 340 -32.11 29.77 1.14
CA ASP A 340 -33.33 29.48 1.90
C ASP A 340 -33.89 28.10 1.51
N GLN A 341 -34.40 27.94 0.28
CA GLN A 341 -34.88 26.66 -0.26
C GLN A 341 -34.83 26.65 -1.81
N PHE A 342 -34.79 25.46 -2.41
CA PHE A 342 -34.95 25.30 -3.86
C PHE A 342 -36.43 25.25 -4.25
N ASP A 343 -36.82 25.95 -5.31
CA ASP A 343 -38.15 25.82 -5.91
C ASP A 343 -38.19 24.57 -6.81
N LEU A 344 -39.06 23.63 -6.47
CA LEU A 344 -39.23 22.34 -7.17
C LEU A 344 -39.76 22.52 -8.60
N ASN A 345 -40.66 23.48 -8.83
CA ASN A 345 -41.20 23.73 -10.16
C ASN A 345 -40.14 24.39 -11.05
N TRP A 346 -39.29 25.23 -10.46
CA TRP A 346 -38.14 25.79 -11.15
C TRP A 346 -37.09 24.73 -11.48
N LEU A 347 -36.74 23.83 -10.55
CA LEU A 347 -35.79 22.75 -10.81
C LEU A 347 -36.26 21.82 -11.92
N LYS A 348 -37.56 21.48 -11.93
CA LYS A 348 -38.16 20.69 -13.01
C LYS A 348 -38.02 21.37 -14.37
N GLY A 349 -38.50 22.61 -14.49
CA GLY A 349 -38.50 23.31 -15.78
C GLY A 349 -37.13 23.82 -16.24
N ALA A 350 -36.22 24.16 -15.31
CA ALA A 350 -34.94 24.78 -15.65
C ALA A 350 -33.76 23.79 -15.68
N ILE A 351 -33.88 22.63 -15.02
CA ILE A 351 -32.79 21.66 -14.89
C ILE A 351 -33.20 20.27 -15.38
N GLU A 352 -34.30 19.69 -14.89
CA GLU A 352 -34.66 18.30 -15.22
C GLU A 352 -35.20 18.17 -16.65
N GLU A 353 -36.10 19.06 -17.09
CA GLU A 353 -36.63 19.07 -18.46
C GLU A 353 -35.54 19.27 -19.52
N PRO A 354 -34.62 20.26 -19.42
CA PRO A 354 -33.54 20.39 -20.38
C PRO A 354 -32.56 19.20 -20.42
N LEU A 355 -32.39 18.47 -19.31
CA LEU A 355 -31.54 17.26 -19.27
C LEU A 355 -32.19 16.09 -20.01
N ASP A 356 -33.50 15.94 -19.85
CA ASP A 356 -34.29 14.92 -20.57
C ASP A 356 -34.38 15.25 -22.07
N GLU A 357 -34.63 16.52 -22.43
CA GLU A 357 -34.63 16.98 -23.83
C GLU A 357 -33.27 16.79 -24.53
N ALA A 358 -32.18 16.81 -23.78
CA ALA A 358 -30.84 16.58 -24.28
C ALA A 358 -30.42 15.09 -24.30
N ASP A 359 -31.32 14.16 -23.92
CA ASP A 359 -31.06 12.71 -23.80
C ASP A 359 -29.90 12.37 -22.83
N ILE A 360 -29.74 13.19 -21.79
CA ILE A 360 -28.67 13.03 -20.80
C ILE A 360 -29.19 12.21 -19.62
N HIS A 361 -28.68 10.98 -19.50
CA HIS A 361 -28.98 10.10 -18.37
C HIS A 361 -28.44 10.71 -17.07
N SER A 362 -29.35 11.19 -16.22
CA SER A 362 -29.02 11.90 -14.98
C SER A 362 -29.90 11.44 -13.82
N THR A 363 -29.42 11.63 -12.59
CA THR A 363 -30.17 11.34 -11.37
C THR A 363 -30.09 12.57 -10.46
N THR A 364 -31.23 13.21 -10.22
CA THR A 364 -31.34 14.37 -9.31
C THR A 364 -31.78 13.91 -7.92
N LYS A 365 -31.21 14.50 -6.87
CA LYS A 365 -31.60 14.25 -5.48
C LYS A 365 -31.64 15.57 -4.72
N ILE A 366 -32.80 15.91 -4.18
CA ILE A 366 -33.01 17.08 -3.31
C ILE A 366 -33.05 16.55 -1.86
N THR A 367 -32.32 17.21 -0.96
CA THR A 367 -32.18 16.80 0.45
C THR A 367 -32.56 17.94 1.38
#